data_AF-A0A3P5WDJ6-F1
#
_entry.id   AF-A0A3P5WDJ6-F1
#
_cell.length_a   1.000
_cell.length_b   1.000
_cell.length_c   1.000
_cell.angle_alpha   90.00
_cell.angle_beta   90.00
_cell.angle_gamma   90.00
#
_symmetry.space_group_name_H-M   'P 1'
#
loop_
_entity.id
_entity.type
_entity.pdbx_description
1 polymer ?
#
loop_
_entity_poly.entity_id
_entity_poly.type
_entity_poly.pdbx_seq_one_letter_code
_entity_poly.pdbx_strand_id
1 'polypeptide(L)'
;MAQTFDSFILLAEMRTGSNFLEENLNAIPGLRCWGEAFNPHFMGNAGKTELAGLSLTERERDPLVLLDAMRAKTDGLAGFRFFHDHDARVLEHCLPDPRCAKIVLTRNPLESFVSLQIARATNQWRLNDMKNAKSAQITFDPAAFAAHTEALRAFQVRVMRALQTSGQTAFYIDYEDIGDLDVLNGLATWLGCDGRIEKLTQKTKVQNPDGLRRKVVNYDDMVAALGPLDHFNLSRTPNFEPRRGPAVPSFVTPPSAPVMFLPMPGGPVDAVQAWLQGIEAGDLVSGRTQKDLRKWKRQAVEHRSFTVLRHPVARLHHAFCTHILMPGPECLTEIRETLRSQYALPIPADAPGAGYDANAHRAAFLDFASFVKGNLGGQTSLRVDPSWASQSTILQGMGQVILPDLVIREDEAVDRLAELADALGLDAPAYFPAPPPAPMPLSAIYDAKVEAAVKAAYQRDYMMFGWGAWAAS
;
A
#
# COMPACT_ATOMS: atom_id res chain seq x y z
N MET A 1 22.25 24.51 10.02
CA MET A 1 21.02 24.60 10.83
C MET A 1 21.39 24.22 12.25
N ALA A 2 20.88 24.90 13.28
CA ALA A 2 21.22 24.55 14.66
C ALA A 2 20.80 23.09 14.94
N GLN A 3 21.67 22.29 15.56
CA GLN A 3 21.33 20.91 15.95
C GLN A 3 20.12 20.94 16.89
N THR A 4 19.04 20.30 16.48
CA THR A 4 17.77 20.25 17.23
C THR A 4 17.75 19.13 18.28
N PHE A 5 18.62 18.13 18.14
CA PHE A 5 18.64 16.93 18.96
C PHE A 5 20.02 16.64 19.53
N ASP A 6 20.06 16.12 20.76
CA ASP A 6 21.27 15.63 21.44
C ASP A 6 21.37 14.11 21.44
N SER A 7 20.24 13.45 21.20
CA SER A 7 20.16 12.00 21.15
C SER A 7 18.96 11.55 20.35
N PHE A 8 18.90 10.27 20.01
CA PHE A 8 17.70 9.66 19.43
C PHE A 8 17.33 8.35 20.13
N ILE A 9 16.04 8.05 20.16
CA ILE A 9 15.48 6.78 20.57
C ILE A 9 14.80 6.13 19.37
N LEU A 10 15.21 4.91 19.03
CA LEU A 10 14.58 4.07 18.01
C LEU A 10 13.57 3.15 18.71
N LEU A 11 12.32 3.62 18.75
CA LEU A 11 11.16 2.91 19.25
C LEU A 11 10.76 1.85 18.22
N ALA A 12 11.04 0.60 18.53
CA ALA A 12 10.85 -0.52 17.63
C ALA A 12 10.41 -1.74 18.42
N GLU A 13 10.31 -2.89 17.75
CA GLU A 13 9.94 -4.14 18.38
C GLU A 13 10.78 -5.30 17.87
N MET A 14 10.70 -6.42 18.57
CA MET A 14 11.30 -7.65 18.09
C MET A 14 10.82 -7.93 16.66
N ARG A 15 11.76 -8.21 15.75
CA ARG A 15 11.51 -8.60 14.36
C ARG A 15 10.89 -7.52 13.47
N THR A 16 10.95 -6.25 13.84
CA THR A 16 10.54 -5.14 12.95
C THR A 16 11.61 -4.70 11.95
N GLY A 17 12.77 -5.35 11.92
CA GLY A 17 13.92 -4.91 11.10
C GLY A 17 14.86 -3.92 11.80
N SER A 18 14.65 -3.66 13.09
CA SER A 18 15.42 -2.68 13.87
C SER A 18 16.93 -2.91 13.87
N ASN A 19 17.40 -4.17 13.81
CA ASN A 19 18.82 -4.49 13.64
C ASN A 19 19.40 -3.97 12.31
N PHE A 20 18.66 -4.11 11.21
CA PHE A 20 19.11 -3.65 9.90
C PHE A 20 19.11 -2.12 9.83
N LEU A 21 18.10 -1.47 10.42
CA LEU A 21 18.08 -0.02 10.56
C LEU A 21 19.25 0.48 11.44
N GLU A 22 19.51 -0.17 12.58
CA GLU A 22 20.69 0.13 13.44
C GLU A 22 21.99 0.05 12.65
N GLU A 23 22.20 -1.00 11.85
CA GLU A 23 23.41 -1.18 11.05
C GLU A 23 23.61 -0.03 10.06
N ASN A 24 22.56 0.38 9.36
CA ASN A 24 22.64 1.48 8.40
C ASN A 24 22.79 2.84 9.10
N LEU A 25 22.13 3.05 10.24
CA LEU A 25 22.34 4.24 11.07
C LEU A 25 23.79 4.36 11.53
N ASN A 26 24.39 3.24 11.96
CA ASN A 26 25.81 3.19 12.34
C ASN A 26 26.78 3.32 11.16
N ALA A 27 26.31 3.21 9.92
CA ALA A 27 27.11 3.47 8.72
C ALA A 27 27.10 4.95 8.31
N ILE A 28 26.16 5.75 8.83
CA ILE A 28 26.08 7.19 8.58
C ILE A 28 27.11 7.90 9.47
N PRO A 29 28.09 8.63 8.90
CA PRO A 29 29.05 9.40 9.70
C PRO A 29 28.34 10.42 10.61
N GLY A 30 28.71 10.45 11.89
CA GLY A 30 28.11 11.35 12.88
C GLY A 30 26.85 10.80 13.56
N LEU A 31 26.48 9.54 13.32
CA LEU A 31 25.46 8.82 14.08
C LEU A 31 26.07 7.60 14.78
N ARG A 32 25.58 7.29 15.98
CA ARG A 32 25.88 6.03 16.68
C ARG A 32 24.68 5.49 17.43
N CYS A 33 24.18 4.35 16.98
CA CYS A 33 23.18 3.55 17.67
C CYS A 33 23.85 2.46 18.51
N TRP A 34 23.64 2.50 19.83
CA TRP A 34 24.25 1.62 20.82
C TRP A 34 23.48 0.31 21.07
N GLY A 35 22.65 -0.11 20.11
CA GLY A 35 21.83 -1.31 20.22
C GLY A 35 20.76 -1.21 21.30
N GLU A 36 20.42 -2.34 21.91
CA GLU A 36 19.42 -2.41 22.99
C GLU A 36 20.08 -2.08 24.35
N ALA A 37 20.52 -0.83 24.51
CA ALA A 37 21.26 -0.37 25.69
C ALA A 37 20.51 -0.57 27.02
N PHE A 38 19.17 -0.64 26.95
CA PHE A 38 18.28 -0.71 28.11
C PHE A 38 17.47 -2.00 28.20
N ASN A 39 17.92 -3.06 27.52
CA ASN A 39 17.34 -4.40 27.68
C ASN A 39 17.52 -4.88 29.15
N PRO A 40 16.52 -5.53 29.77
CA PRO A 40 16.62 -5.97 31.17
C PRO A 40 17.69 -7.04 31.42
N HIS A 41 18.10 -7.78 30.40
CA HIS A 41 18.98 -8.95 30.55
C HIS A 41 20.43 -8.72 30.10
N PHE A 42 20.68 -7.71 29.27
CA PHE A 42 21.99 -7.41 28.70
C PHE A 42 22.09 -5.95 28.29
N MET A 43 23.28 -5.49 27.92
CA MET A 43 23.52 -4.11 27.47
C MET A 43 23.96 -4.06 26.00
N GLY A 44 23.12 -3.48 25.15
CA GLY A 44 23.41 -3.22 23.74
C GLY A 44 23.28 -4.46 22.85
N ASN A 45 23.95 -5.56 23.21
CA ASN A 45 23.89 -6.85 22.50
C ASN A 45 23.79 -8.02 23.48
N ALA A 46 23.16 -9.11 23.03
CA ALA A 46 22.98 -10.32 23.83
C ALA A 46 24.29 -10.82 24.47
N GLY A 47 24.23 -11.12 25.77
CA GLY A 47 25.36 -11.63 26.55
C GLY A 47 26.37 -10.58 27.02
N LYS A 48 26.18 -9.29 26.69
CA LYS A 48 27.05 -8.21 27.19
C LYS A 48 26.49 -7.63 28.49
N THR A 49 27.38 -7.40 29.46
CA THR A 49 27.05 -6.82 30.78
C THR A 49 27.73 -5.47 31.01
N GLU A 50 28.41 -4.93 30.01
CA GLU A 50 29.08 -3.63 30.07
C GLU A 50 28.83 -2.85 28.77
N LEU A 51 28.59 -1.55 28.87
CA LEU A 51 28.41 -0.64 27.74
C LEU A 51 28.83 0.76 28.13
N ALA A 52 29.47 1.48 27.21
CA ALA A 52 29.96 2.85 27.45
C ALA A 52 30.82 3.00 28.73
N GLY A 53 31.44 1.93 29.23
CA GLY A 53 32.27 1.94 30.44
C GLY A 53 31.50 1.82 31.76
N LEU A 54 30.21 1.45 31.71
CA LEU A 54 29.38 1.15 32.86
C LEU A 54 28.96 -0.32 32.82
N SER A 55 28.82 -0.92 34.01
CA SER A 55 28.29 -2.26 34.21
C SER A 55 26.76 -2.28 34.22
N LEU A 56 26.19 -3.48 34.02
CA LEU A 56 24.75 -3.73 34.12
C LEU A 56 24.21 -3.29 35.49
N THR A 57 24.94 -3.57 36.57
CA THR A 57 24.58 -3.19 37.94
C THR A 57 24.52 -1.68 38.12
N GLU A 58 25.45 -0.93 37.54
CA GLU A 58 25.45 0.53 37.59
C GLU A 58 24.25 1.13 36.84
N ARG A 59 23.94 0.61 35.64
CA ARG A 59 22.76 0.98 34.87
C ARG A 59 21.46 0.64 35.59
N GLU A 60 21.34 -0.53 36.21
CA GLU A 60 20.14 -0.94 36.95
C GLU A 60 19.83 0.04 38.08
N ARG A 61 20.88 0.49 38.79
CA ARG A 61 20.76 1.48 39.86
C ARG A 61 20.31 2.85 39.33
N ASP A 62 20.90 3.31 38.23
CA ASP A 62 20.53 4.56 37.57
C ASP A 62 20.74 4.42 36.05
N PRO A 63 19.67 4.32 35.25
CA PRO A 63 19.83 4.14 33.81
C PRO A 63 20.19 5.45 33.09
N LEU A 64 20.00 6.62 33.71
CA LEU A 64 20.28 7.90 33.07
C LEU A 64 21.78 8.19 32.96
N VAL A 65 22.60 7.69 33.89
CA VAL A 65 24.06 7.79 33.77
C VAL A 65 24.59 7.04 32.53
N LEU A 66 23.89 6.01 32.06
CA LEU A 66 24.24 5.34 30.81
C LEU A 66 23.92 6.20 29.57
N LEU A 67 22.79 6.92 29.58
CA LEU A 67 22.48 7.88 28.50
C LEU A 67 23.57 8.94 28.37
N ASP A 68 24.00 9.51 29.50
CA ASP A 68 25.05 10.52 29.52
C ASP A 68 26.40 9.96 29.07
N ALA A 69 26.76 8.76 29.52
CA ALA A 69 27.98 8.07 29.09
C ALA A 69 27.96 7.76 27.57
N MET A 70 26.81 7.36 27.02
CA MET A 70 26.65 7.12 25.59
C MET A 70 26.82 8.40 24.77
N ARG A 71 26.23 9.52 25.22
CA ARG A 71 26.40 10.84 24.59
C ARG A 71 27.86 11.26 24.62
N ALA A 72 28.50 11.20 25.79
CA ALA A 72 29.90 11.59 25.95
C ALA A 72 30.90 10.75 25.12
N LYS A 73 30.57 9.48 24.83
CA LYS A 73 31.40 8.57 24.04
C LYS A 73 31.02 8.48 22.56
N THR A 74 30.14 9.37 22.10
CA THR A 74 29.72 9.43 20.70
C THR A 74 30.20 10.73 20.09
N ASP A 75 30.88 10.64 18.96
CA ASP A 75 31.10 11.79 18.08
C ASP A 75 29.85 11.95 17.20
N GLY A 76 29.14 13.07 17.37
CA GLY A 76 27.82 13.30 16.78
C GLY A 76 26.66 12.82 17.66
N LEU A 77 25.62 12.23 17.04
CA LEU A 77 24.35 11.95 17.70
C LEU A 77 24.31 10.50 18.23
N ALA A 78 24.16 10.35 19.55
CA ALA A 78 24.00 9.06 20.20
C ALA A 78 22.53 8.61 20.21
N GLY A 79 22.30 7.32 19.98
CA GLY A 79 20.97 6.74 20.17
C GLY A 79 21.01 5.26 20.48
N PHE A 80 19.83 4.68 20.62
CA PHE A 80 19.64 3.28 21.02
C PHE A 80 18.29 2.75 20.54
N ARG A 81 18.19 1.42 20.43
CA ARG A 81 16.93 0.71 20.23
C ARG A 81 16.22 0.53 21.56
N PHE A 82 14.91 0.73 21.53
CA PHE A 82 14.04 0.59 22.68
C PHE A 82 12.78 -0.19 22.30
N PHE A 83 12.48 -1.26 23.05
CA PHE A 83 11.28 -2.08 22.89
C PHE A 83 10.34 -1.89 24.09
N HIS A 84 9.07 -2.31 23.96
CA HIS A 84 8.07 -2.10 25.02
C HIS A 84 8.43 -2.67 26.40
N ASP A 85 9.30 -3.69 26.45
CA ASP A 85 9.73 -4.40 27.66
C ASP A 85 11.10 -3.95 28.19
N HIS A 86 11.67 -2.88 27.63
CA HIS A 86 12.89 -2.25 28.14
C HIS A 86 12.60 -1.35 29.35
N ASP A 87 13.66 -0.86 30.00
CA ASP A 87 13.56 -0.06 31.22
C ASP A 87 12.67 1.20 31.03
N ALA A 88 11.48 1.18 31.63
CA ALA A 88 10.48 2.23 31.46
C ALA A 88 10.94 3.60 31.96
N ARG A 89 11.90 3.65 32.91
CA ARG A 89 12.45 4.91 33.44
C ARG A 89 13.12 5.73 32.34
N VAL A 90 13.73 5.06 31.38
CA VAL A 90 14.39 5.69 30.23
C VAL A 90 13.36 6.21 29.24
N LEU A 91 12.31 5.43 28.98
CA LEU A 91 11.23 5.86 28.10
C LEU A 91 10.53 7.11 28.65
N GLU A 92 10.27 7.15 29.96
CA GLU A 92 9.66 8.27 30.66
C GLU A 92 10.54 9.52 30.65
N HIS A 93 11.86 9.35 30.58
CA HIS A 93 12.80 10.44 30.40
C HIS A 93 12.87 10.94 28.95
N CYS A 94 12.98 10.04 27.97
CA CYS A 94 13.21 10.40 26.57
C CYS A 94 11.96 10.85 25.81
N LEU A 95 10.78 10.28 26.10
CA LEU A 95 9.54 10.65 25.40
C LEU A 95 9.16 12.13 25.55
N PRO A 96 9.14 12.73 26.75
CA PRO A 96 8.77 14.14 26.91
C PRO A 96 9.88 15.11 26.52
N ASP A 97 11.14 14.66 26.37
CA ASP A 97 12.28 15.53 26.07
C ASP A 97 12.34 15.94 24.58
N PRO A 98 12.11 17.22 24.21
CA PRO A 98 12.19 17.68 22.82
C PRO A 98 13.58 17.58 22.19
N ARG A 99 14.64 17.43 22.99
CA ARG A 99 16.03 17.27 22.53
C ARG A 99 16.37 15.81 22.21
N CYS A 100 15.49 14.87 22.54
CA CYS A 100 15.60 13.48 22.15
C CYS A 100 14.73 13.23 20.91
N ALA A 101 15.33 12.90 19.77
CA ALA A 101 14.60 12.53 18.56
C ALA A 101 13.90 11.17 18.72
N LYS A 102 12.64 11.07 18.27
CA LYS A 102 11.87 9.81 18.28
C LYS A 102 11.80 9.24 16.87
N ILE A 103 12.37 8.06 16.68
CA ILE A 103 12.20 7.27 15.46
C ILE A 103 11.27 6.12 15.80
N VAL A 104 10.15 6.00 15.08
CA VAL A 104 9.17 4.93 15.29
C VAL A 104 9.23 3.97 14.10
N LEU A 105 9.68 2.75 14.35
CA LEU A 105 9.77 1.69 13.33
C LEU A 105 8.60 0.71 13.49
N THR A 106 7.77 0.65 12.46
CA THR A 106 6.60 -0.23 12.39
C THR A 106 6.78 -1.37 11.40
N ARG A 107 6.07 -2.47 11.63
CA ARG A 107 5.99 -3.64 10.74
C ARG A 107 4.63 -4.28 10.93
N ASN A 108 4.15 -5.00 9.91
CA ASN A 108 2.99 -5.87 10.02
C ASN A 108 3.12 -6.81 11.26
N PRO A 109 2.21 -6.70 12.26
CA PRO A 109 2.26 -7.49 13.50
C PRO A 109 2.19 -9.00 13.28
N LEU A 110 1.50 -9.46 12.24
CA LEU A 110 1.40 -10.88 11.92
C LEU A 110 2.74 -11.42 11.42
N GLU A 111 3.42 -10.67 10.55
CA GLU A 111 4.73 -11.07 10.07
C GLU A 111 5.81 -11.06 11.15
N SER A 112 5.82 -10.02 12.00
CA SER A 112 6.76 -9.95 13.12
C SER A 112 6.51 -11.08 14.12
N PHE A 113 5.23 -11.36 14.43
CA PHE A 113 4.85 -12.46 15.33
C PHE A 113 5.26 -13.83 14.79
N VAL A 114 4.93 -14.16 13.55
CA VAL A 114 5.33 -15.44 12.95
C VAL A 114 6.86 -15.54 12.89
N SER A 115 7.54 -14.45 12.54
CA SER A 115 9.00 -14.44 12.56
C SER A 115 9.59 -14.60 13.96
N LEU A 116 8.93 -14.09 15.01
CA LEU A 116 9.33 -14.24 16.40
C LEU A 116 9.15 -15.68 16.88
N GLN A 117 8.02 -16.31 16.52
CA GLN A 117 7.77 -17.72 16.85
C GLN A 117 8.80 -18.64 16.18
N ILE A 118 9.16 -18.39 14.92
CA ILE A 118 10.22 -19.15 14.23
C ILE A 118 11.56 -18.96 14.92
N ALA A 119 11.92 -17.73 15.30
CA ALA A 119 13.18 -17.44 15.98
C ALA A 119 13.28 -18.18 17.32
N ARG A 120 12.18 -18.22 18.09
CA ARG A 120 12.08 -18.99 19.34
C ARG A 120 12.22 -20.49 19.09
N ALA A 121 11.54 -21.02 18.09
CA ALA A 121 11.60 -22.45 17.74
C ALA A 121 13.00 -22.89 17.25
N THR A 122 13.73 -22.02 16.57
CA THR A 122 15.05 -22.32 15.96
C THR A 122 16.24 -21.89 16.81
N ASN A 123 15.99 -21.15 17.90
CA ASN A 123 16.95 -20.40 18.70
C ASN A 123 17.88 -19.50 17.84
N GLN A 124 17.34 -18.95 16.76
CA GLN A 124 18.09 -18.14 15.80
C GLN A 124 17.54 -16.72 15.74
N TRP A 125 18.28 -15.79 16.34
CA TRP A 125 17.85 -14.39 16.51
C TRP A 125 18.43 -13.45 15.45
N ARG A 126 19.63 -13.76 14.92
CA ARG A 126 20.33 -12.99 13.87
C ARG A 126 20.87 -13.92 12.78
N LEU A 127 20.89 -13.47 11.53
CA LEU A 127 21.48 -14.20 10.42
C LEU A 127 22.46 -13.32 9.65
N ASN A 128 23.71 -13.75 9.61
CA ASN A 128 24.79 -13.09 8.88
C ASN A 128 25.08 -13.79 7.53
N ASP A 129 24.71 -15.06 7.37
CA ASP A 129 24.87 -15.84 6.13
C ASP A 129 23.63 -16.70 5.84
N MET A 130 23.10 -16.61 4.61
CA MET A 130 21.92 -17.36 4.17
C MET A 130 22.08 -18.87 4.26
N LYS A 131 23.32 -19.38 4.17
CA LYS A 131 23.59 -20.83 4.26
C LYS A 131 23.23 -21.42 5.64
N ASN A 132 23.14 -20.58 6.66
CA ASN A 132 22.80 -20.95 8.03
C ASN A 132 21.34 -20.62 8.39
N ALA A 133 20.49 -20.33 7.41
CA ALA A 133 19.07 -20.07 7.64
C ALA A 133 18.37 -21.37 8.08
N LYS A 134 17.97 -21.46 9.36
CA LYS A 134 17.08 -22.52 9.82
C LYS A 134 15.64 -22.14 9.46
N SER A 135 15.05 -22.85 8.51
CA SER A 135 13.60 -22.77 8.28
C SER A 135 12.88 -23.67 9.28
N ALA A 136 11.89 -23.11 9.97
CA ALA A 136 10.95 -23.88 10.78
C ALA A 136 9.53 -23.44 10.44
N GLN A 137 8.62 -24.39 10.41
CA GLN A 137 7.19 -24.09 10.40
C GLN A 137 6.71 -23.97 11.84
N ILE A 138 5.81 -23.03 12.09
CA ILE A 138 5.20 -22.83 13.41
C ILE A 138 3.72 -23.14 13.35
N THR A 139 3.16 -23.53 14.49
CA THR A 139 1.71 -23.57 14.69
C THR A 139 1.30 -22.20 15.23
N PHE A 140 0.36 -21.55 14.55
CA PHE A 140 -0.19 -20.27 14.96
C PHE A 140 -1.14 -20.46 16.14
N ASP A 141 -0.89 -19.71 17.21
CA ASP A 141 -1.74 -19.64 18.39
C ASP A 141 -2.45 -18.26 18.39
N PRO A 142 -3.78 -18.23 18.18
CA PRO A 142 -4.55 -16.98 18.18
C PRO A 142 -4.48 -16.22 19.51
N ALA A 143 -4.44 -16.91 20.65
CA ALA A 143 -4.40 -16.26 21.96
C ALA A 143 -3.04 -15.59 22.21
N ALA A 144 -1.95 -16.28 21.87
CA ALA A 144 -0.62 -15.69 21.92
C ALA A 144 -0.46 -14.51 20.95
N PHE A 145 -1.07 -14.59 19.75
CA PHE A 145 -1.09 -13.47 18.81
C PHE A 145 -1.86 -12.27 19.35
N ALA A 146 -3.05 -12.49 19.92
CA ALA A 146 -3.86 -11.42 20.51
C ALA A 146 -3.15 -10.72 21.69
N ALA A 147 -2.49 -11.49 22.56
CA ALA A 147 -1.69 -10.92 23.63
C ALA A 147 -0.50 -10.09 23.10
N HIS A 148 0.16 -10.58 22.04
CA HIS A 148 1.25 -9.85 21.39
C HIS A 148 0.76 -8.53 20.78
N THR A 149 -0.32 -8.55 20.01
CA THR A 149 -0.85 -7.33 19.37
C THR A 149 -1.37 -6.31 20.38
N GLU A 150 -1.98 -6.75 21.48
CA GLU A 150 -2.42 -5.84 22.54
C GLU A 150 -1.24 -5.14 23.21
N ALA A 151 -0.14 -5.85 23.48
CA ALA A 151 1.08 -5.23 24.02
C ALA A 151 1.67 -4.19 23.06
N LEU A 152 1.75 -4.52 21.77
CA LEU A 152 2.19 -3.59 20.73
C LEU A 152 1.33 -2.33 20.66
N ARG A 153 0.00 -2.52 20.70
CA ARG A 153 -0.97 -1.43 20.65
C ARG A 153 -0.87 -0.53 21.87
N ALA A 154 -0.80 -1.11 23.07
CA ALA A 154 -0.66 -0.36 24.30
C ALA A 154 0.59 0.53 24.28
N PHE A 155 1.70 0.00 23.77
CA PHE A 155 2.94 0.75 23.60
C PHE A 155 2.79 1.89 22.58
N GLN A 156 2.20 1.63 21.41
CA GLN A 156 1.96 2.68 20.41
C GLN A 156 1.04 3.80 20.92
N VAL A 157 -0.04 3.44 21.64
CA VAL A 157 -0.94 4.42 22.27
C VAL A 157 -0.18 5.26 23.30
N ARG A 158 0.70 4.65 24.10
CA ARG A 158 1.55 5.36 25.07
C ARG A 158 2.47 6.37 24.37
N VAL A 159 3.17 5.96 23.31
CA VAL A 159 4.05 6.84 22.52
C VAL A 159 3.26 7.98 21.89
N MET A 160 2.15 7.66 21.21
CA MET A 160 1.29 8.65 20.57
C MET A 160 0.76 9.69 21.57
N ARG A 161 0.25 9.24 22.72
CA ARG A 161 -0.23 10.13 23.78
C ARG A 161 0.89 11.02 24.30
N ALA A 162 2.08 10.47 24.56
CA ALA A 162 3.22 11.25 25.04
C ALA A 162 3.60 12.35 24.04
N LEU A 163 3.70 12.02 22.75
CA LEU A 163 3.98 12.99 21.68
C LEU A 163 2.91 14.08 21.59
N GLN A 164 1.62 13.71 21.62
CA GLN A 164 0.51 14.66 21.58
C GLN A 164 0.52 15.61 22.78
N THR A 165 0.71 15.08 23.99
CA THR A 165 0.69 15.89 25.22
C THR A 165 1.91 16.79 25.39
N SER A 166 3.02 16.46 24.72
CA SER A 166 4.26 17.27 24.75
C SER A 166 4.44 18.14 23.50
N GLY A 167 3.51 18.11 22.53
CA GLY A 167 3.59 18.90 21.31
C GLY A 167 4.71 18.46 20.36
N GLN A 168 5.12 17.20 20.42
CA GLN A 168 6.25 16.65 19.66
C GLN A 168 5.80 15.78 18.49
N THR A 169 6.70 15.58 17.52
CA THR A 169 6.53 14.65 16.40
C THR A 169 7.64 13.60 16.38
N ALA A 170 7.37 12.46 15.76
CA ALA A 170 8.35 11.40 15.50
C ALA A 170 8.59 11.22 14.00
N PHE A 171 9.75 10.67 13.64
CA PHE A 171 10.00 10.16 12.29
C PHE A 171 9.47 8.72 12.22
N TYR A 172 8.44 8.51 11.42
CA TYR A 172 7.84 7.20 11.21
C TYR A 172 8.48 6.53 10.00
N ILE A 173 8.86 5.27 10.16
CA ILE A 173 9.45 4.45 9.09
C ILE A 173 8.89 3.03 9.18
N ASP A 174 8.48 2.47 8.04
CA ASP A 174 8.01 1.09 7.98
C ASP A 174 9.14 0.13 7.61
N TYR A 175 8.97 -1.16 7.90
CA TYR A 175 9.94 -2.22 7.60
C TYR A 175 10.30 -2.30 6.10
N GLU A 176 9.38 -1.93 5.22
CA GLU A 176 9.59 -1.92 3.78
C GLU A 176 10.51 -0.75 3.37
N ASP A 177 10.49 0.35 4.11
CA ASP A 177 11.21 1.59 3.78
C ASP A 177 12.64 1.62 4.34
N ILE A 178 12.99 0.76 5.32
CA ILE A 178 14.35 0.72 5.88
C ILE A 178 15.41 0.28 4.85
N GLY A 179 14.98 -0.26 3.70
CA GLY A 179 15.82 -0.61 2.56
C GLY A 179 15.93 0.47 1.49
N ASP A 180 15.35 1.65 1.70
CA ASP A 180 15.42 2.77 0.76
C ASP A 180 16.50 3.78 1.20
N LEU A 181 17.48 4.02 0.31
CA LEU A 181 18.58 4.96 0.57
C LEU A 181 18.10 6.39 0.76
N ASP A 182 17.07 6.82 0.02
CA ASP A 182 16.54 8.17 0.10
C ASP A 182 15.81 8.38 1.43
N VAL A 183 15.10 7.36 1.91
CA VAL A 183 14.46 7.39 3.23
C VAL A 183 15.50 7.47 4.35
N LEU A 184 16.57 6.66 4.30
CA LEU A 184 17.63 6.69 5.30
C LEU A 184 18.41 8.00 5.32
N ASN A 185 18.69 8.58 4.15
CA ASN A 185 19.32 9.90 4.04
C ASN A 185 18.35 11.04 4.43
N GLY A 186 17.04 10.85 4.23
CA GLY A 186 15.98 11.71 4.76
C GLY A 186 15.93 11.69 6.29
N LEU A 187 16.03 10.51 6.90
CA LEU A 187 16.15 10.34 8.35
C LEU A 187 17.40 11.03 8.89
N ALA A 188 18.55 10.88 8.23
CA ALA A 188 19.78 11.58 8.61
C ALA A 188 19.60 13.12 8.58
N THR A 189 18.93 13.62 7.54
CA THR A 189 18.59 15.04 7.40
C THR A 189 17.68 15.52 8.54
N TRP A 190 16.65 14.75 8.86
CA TRP A 190 15.73 15.07 9.95
C TRP A 190 16.42 15.06 11.32
N LEU A 191 17.37 14.15 11.53
CA LEU A 191 18.21 14.12 12.73
C LEU A 191 19.21 15.30 12.82
N GLY A 192 19.31 16.14 11.79
CA GLY A 192 20.28 17.22 11.71
C GLY A 192 21.72 16.73 11.52
N CYS A 193 21.89 15.53 10.97
CA CYS A 193 23.19 14.95 10.65
C CYS A 193 23.57 15.26 9.20
N ASP A 194 24.82 15.64 8.94
CA ASP A 194 25.34 15.91 7.58
C ASP A 194 25.85 14.64 6.88
N GLY A 195 26.13 13.56 7.63
CA GLY A 195 26.58 12.29 7.07
C GLY A 195 25.53 11.63 6.18
N ARG A 196 25.97 10.97 5.10
CA ARG A 196 25.10 10.26 4.15
C ARG A 196 25.68 8.90 3.81
N ILE A 197 24.82 8.00 3.34
CA ILE A 197 25.21 6.70 2.80
C ILE A 197 24.82 6.60 1.32
N GLU A 198 25.71 6.04 0.52
CA GLU A 198 25.50 5.79 -0.92
C GLU A 198 25.09 4.34 -1.20
N LYS A 199 25.18 3.47 -0.20
CA LYS A 199 24.83 2.05 -0.28
C LYS A 199 24.41 1.51 1.08
N LEU A 200 23.48 0.56 1.05
CA LEU A 200 23.04 -0.16 2.24
C LEU A 200 24.11 -1.11 2.73
N THR A 201 24.11 -1.40 4.04
CA THR A 201 24.90 -2.51 4.56
C THR A 201 24.32 -3.84 4.09
N GLN A 202 25.18 -4.81 3.79
CA GLN A 202 24.77 -6.17 3.38
C GLN A 202 24.97 -7.21 4.49
N LYS A 203 25.19 -6.76 5.74
CA LYS A 203 25.58 -7.65 6.85
C LYS A 203 24.39 -8.42 7.41
N THR A 204 23.30 -7.74 7.72
CA THR A 204 22.06 -8.41 8.14
C THR A 204 21.24 -8.85 6.93
N LYS A 205 20.90 -10.14 6.88
CA LYS A 205 20.03 -10.70 5.85
C LYS A 205 18.66 -11.08 6.41
N VAL A 206 17.64 -11.01 5.55
CA VAL A 206 16.29 -11.45 5.88
C VAL A 206 16.30 -12.93 6.22
N GLN A 207 15.87 -13.27 7.44
CA GLN A 207 16.05 -14.62 7.97
C GLN A 207 15.08 -15.63 7.38
N ASN A 208 13.84 -15.20 7.12
CA ASN A 208 12.78 -16.07 6.61
C ASN A 208 12.02 -15.34 5.50
N PRO A 209 12.46 -15.44 4.23
CA PRO A 209 11.83 -14.71 3.12
C PRO A 209 10.51 -15.34 2.62
N ASP A 210 10.19 -16.58 3.00
CA ASP A 210 9.00 -17.28 2.50
C ASP A 210 7.68 -16.61 2.89
N GLY A 211 6.62 -16.83 2.10
CA GLY A 211 5.27 -16.38 2.45
C GLY A 211 4.71 -17.09 3.69
N LEU A 212 3.77 -16.44 4.40
CA LEU A 212 3.15 -16.97 5.63
C LEU A 212 2.59 -18.40 5.48
N ARG A 213 2.01 -18.72 4.32
CA ARG A 213 1.46 -20.06 4.03
C ARG A 213 2.50 -21.18 4.09
N ARG A 214 3.77 -20.89 3.82
CA ARG A 214 4.86 -21.88 3.94
C ARG A 214 5.42 -21.97 5.36
N LYS A 215 5.20 -20.94 6.17
CA LYS A 215 5.73 -20.78 7.53
C LYS A 215 4.77 -21.27 8.62
N VAL A 216 3.47 -21.27 8.34
CA VAL A 216 2.43 -21.59 9.32
C VAL A 216 1.75 -22.90 8.93
N VAL A 217 1.82 -23.89 9.81
CA VAL A 217 1.25 -25.24 9.55
C VAL A 217 -0.28 -25.17 9.47
N ASN A 218 -0.92 -24.48 10.41
CA ASN A 218 -2.37 -24.29 10.49
C ASN A 218 -2.78 -22.94 9.87
N TYR A 219 -2.33 -22.67 8.64
CA TYR A 219 -2.57 -21.39 7.97
C TYR A 219 -4.06 -21.05 7.83
N ASP A 220 -4.90 -22.04 7.50
CA ASP A 220 -6.33 -21.82 7.31
C ASP A 220 -7.02 -21.50 8.65
N ASP A 221 -6.62 -22.14 9.75
CA ASP A 221 -7.10 -21.83 11.10
C ASP A 221 -6.65 -20.43 11.56
N MET A 222 -5.42 -20.03 11.22
CA MET A 222 -4.93 -18.66 11.44
C MET A 222 -5.82 -17.65 10.70
N VAL A 223 -6.13 -17.89 9.42
CA VAL A 223 -7.01 -17.00 8.64
C VAL A 223 -8.40 -16.92 9.27
N ALA A 224 -8.97 -18.06 9.69
CA ALA A 224 -10.28 -18.10 10.34
C ALA A 224 -10.28 -17.36 11.69
N ALA A 225 -9.22 -17.50 12.49
CA ALA A 225 -9.08 -16.82 13.78
C ALA A 225 -8.85 -15.31 13.65
N LEU A 226 -8.24 -14.87 12.55
CA LEU A 226 -8.03 -13.46 12.25
C LEU A 226 -9.29 -12.77 11.68
N GLY A 227 -10.22 -13.53 11.09
CA GLY A 227 -11.47 -12.99 10.51
C GLY A 227 -12.30 -12.14 11.48
N PRO A 228 -12.59 -12.59 12.71
CA PRO A 228 -13.31 -11.79 13.73
C PRO A 228 -12.48 -10.63 14.31
N LEU A 229 -11.14 -10.72 14.25
CA LEU A 229 -10.21 -9.67 14.70
C LEU A 229 -9.97 -8.60 13.62
N ASP A 230 -10.60 -8.71 12.44
CA ASP A 230 -10.55 -7.72 11.35
C ASP A 230 -11.34 -6.43 11.64
N HIS A 231 -11.48 -6.09 12.93
CA HIS A 231 -11.75 -4.73 13.40
C HIS A 231 -10.45 -3.88 13.50
N PHE A 232 -9.27 -4.50 13.29
CA PHE A 232 -7.95 -3.92 13.57
C PHE A 232 -7.11 -3.49 12.37
N ASN A 233 -7.67 -3.24 11.19
CA ASN A 233 -6.88 -2.72 10.07
C ASN A 233 -5.71 -3.67 9.67
N LEU A 234 -5.75 -4.95 10.07
CA LEU A 234 -4.71 -5.95 9.78
C LEU A 234 -4.78 -6.46 8.34
N SER A 235 -5.89 -6.18 7.65
CA SER A 235 -6.11 -6.37 6.23
C SER A 235 -5.65 -5.20 5.35
N ARG A 236 -4.89 -4.22 5.88
CA ARG A 236 -3.99 -3.46 5.01
C ARG A 236 -2.87 -4.39 4.54
N THR A 237 -3.17 -5.21 3.53
CA THR A 237 -2.18 -5.41 2.46
C THR A 237 -1.69 -4.00 2.11
N PRO A 238 -0.40 -3.67 2.26
CA PRO A 238 0.09 -2.36 1.90
C PRO A 238 -0.42 -2.05 0.49
N ASN A 239 -1.12 -0.92 0.36
CA ASN A 239 -1.60 -0.50 -0.93
C ASN A 239 -0.41 0.06 -1.70
N PHE A 240 0.33 -0.81 -2.39
CA PHE A 240 1.42 -0.42 -3.28
C PHE A 240 0.90 0.27 -4.54
N GLU A 241 -0.42 0.25 -4.77
CA GLU A 241 -1.02 1.00 -5.85
C GLU A 241 -0.85 2.52 -5.63
N PRO A 242 -0.33 3.27 -6.62
CA PRO A 242 -0.17 4.71 -6.51
C PRO A 242 -1.48 5.42 -6.18
N ARG A 243 -1.43 6.40 -5.28
CA ARG A 243 -2.58 7.29 -5.02
C ARG A 243 -2.97 8.03 -6.29
N ARG A 244 -4.27 8.18 -6.51
CA ARG A 244 -4.82 8.89 -7.66
C ARG A 244 -5.21 10.32 -7.29
N GLY A 245 -4.90 11.24 -8.21
CA GLY A 245 -5.44 12.60 -8.14
C GLY A 245 -6.91 12.64 -8.57
N PRO A 246 -7.56 13.81 -8.47
CA PRO A 246 -8.99 13.95 -8.72
C PRO A 246 -9.43 13.86 -10.19
N ALA A 247 -8.50 13.94 -11.14
CA ALA A 247 -8.78 13.86 -12.58
C ALA A 247 -9.84 14.86 -13.12
N VAL A 248 -9.98 16.04 -12.50
CA VAL A 248 -11.00 17.05 -12.88
C VAL A 248 -11.11 17.35 -14.38
N PRO A 249 -10.01 17.42 -15.17
CA PRO A 249 -10.11 17.64 -16.60
C PRO A 249 -10.92 16.57 -17.36
N SER A 250 -11.07 15.35 -16.83
CA SER A 250 -11.88 14.31 -17.47
C SER A 250 -13.37 14.38 -17.13
N PHE A 251 -13.79 15.19 -16.15
CA PHE A 251 -15.22 15.30 -15.81
C PHE A 251 -16.00 15.93 -16.95
N VAL A 252 -17.19 15.38 -17.22
CA VAL A 252 -18.00 15.74 -18.37
C VAL A 252 -19.35 16.25 -17.90
N THR A 253 -19.77 17.39 -18.43
CA THR A 253 -21.13 17.91 -18.22
C THR A 253 -21.75 18.24 -19.58
N PRO A 254 -23.07 18.14 -19.72
CA PRO A 254 -23.78 18.91 -20.74
C PRO A 254 -23.50 20.43 -20.60
N PRO A 255 -23.74 21.25 -21.63
CA PRO A 255 -23.57 22.70 -21.59
C PRO A 255 -24.23 23.42 -20.40
N SER A 256 -25.46 23.06 -20.06
CA SER A 256 -26.32 23.74 -19.08
C SER A 256 -26.97 22.82 -18.06
N ALA A 257 -27.24 21.55 -18.40
CA ALA A 257 -27.90 20.63 -17.48
C ALA A 257 -27.07 20.41 -16.18
N PRO A 258 -27.71 20.37 -15.00
CA PRO A 258 -27.04 20.26 -13.71
C PRO A 258 -26.62 18.81 -13.39
N VAL A 259 -26.04 18.12 -14.37
CA VAL A 259 -25.55 16.73 -14.24
C VAL A 259 -24.07 16.65 -14.63
N MET A 260 -23.29 15.91 -13.85
CA MET A 260 -21.86 15.70 -14.10
C MET A 260 -21.52 14.22 -14.06
N PHE A 261 -20.91 13.75 -15.15
CA PHE A 261 -20.29 12.44 -15.19
C PHE A 261 -18.82 12.54 -14.78
N LEU A 262 -18.42 11.62 -13.90
CA LEU A 262 -17.07 11.42 -13.42
C LEU A 262 -16.57 10.12 -14.06
N PRO A 263 -15.89 10.17 -15.22
CA PRO A 263 -15.58 8.95 -15.96
C PRO A 263 -14.68 8.02 -15.16
N MET A 264 -15.08 6.75 -15.10
CA MET A 264 -14.24 5.66 -14.60
C MET A 264 -13.42 5.11 -15.77
N PRO A 265 -12.08 5.29 -15.81
CA PRO A 265 -11.24 4.67 -16.84
C PRO A 265 -11.47 3.16 -16.92
N GLY A 266 -11.63 2.63 -18.14
CA GLY A 266 -11.98 1.22 -18.38
C GLY A 266 -13.47 0.88 -18.16
N GLY A 267 -14.29 1.82 -17.72
CA GLY A 267 -15.76 1.73 -17.71
C GLY A 267 -16.40 2.13 -19.05
N PRO A 268 -17.73 2.24 -19.13
CA PRO A 268 -18.47 2.57 -20.36
C PRO A 268 -18.45 4.08 -20.69
N VAL A 269 -17.25 4.68 -20.77
CA VAL A 269 -17.10 6.14 -20.91
C VAL A 269 -17.81 6.67 -22.16
N ASP A 270 -17.58 6.06 -23.32
CA ASP A 270 -18.14 6.54 -24.59
C ASP A 270 -19.66 6.40 -24.66
N ALA A 271 -20.21 5.29 -24.15
CA ALA A 271 -21.65 5.07 -24.11
C ALA A 271 -22.36 6.09 -23.20
N VAL A 272 -21.76 6.39 -22.04
CA VAL A 272 -22.31 7.40 -21.10
C VAL A 272 -22.17 8.81 -21.68
N GLN A 273 -21.08 9.13 -22.38
CA GLN A 273 -20.94 10.39 -23.08
C GLN A 273 -21.96 10.53 -24.22
N ALA A 274 -22.21 9.48 -25.00
CA ALA A 274 -23.24 9.49 -26.04
C ALA A 274 -24.64 9.74 -25.45
N TRP A 275 -24.94 9.14 -24.29
CA TRP A 275 -26.16 9.42 -23.54
C TRP A 275 -26.25 10.87 -23.07
N LEU A 276 -25.19 11.41 -22.45
CA LEU A 276 -25.13 12.81 -22.03
C LEU A 276 -25.30 13.78 -23.20
N GLN A 277 -24.72 13.46 -24.36
CA GLN A 277 -24.78 14.29 -25.57
C GLN A 277 -26.21 14.43 -26.10
N GLY A 278 -27.09 13.46 -25.80
CA GLY A 278 -28.49 13.53 -26.19
C GLY A 278 -29.41 14.30 -25.23
N ILE A 279 -28.91 14.73 -24.06
CA ILE A 279 -29.73 15.46 -23.06
C ILE A 279 -30.08 16.87 -23.55
N GLU A 280 -29.14 17.55 -24.23
CA GLU A 280 -29.39 18.89 -24.77
C GLU A 280 -28.50 19.16 -25.98
N ALA A 281 -28.87 20.19 -26.77
CA ALA A 281 -28.08 20.61 -27.92
C ALA A 281 -26.80 21.35 -27.48
N GLY A 282 -25.68 21.00 -28.12
CA GLY A 282 -24.36 21.61 -27.89
C GLY A 282 -23.31 20.60 -27.45
N ASP A 283 -22.03 20.97 -27.55
CA ASP A 283 -20.94 20.05 -27.24
C ASP A 283 -20.82 19.81 -25.74
N LEU A 284 -20.55 18.56 -25.36
CA LEU A 284 -20.18 18.23 -23.99
C LEU A 284 -18.96 19.03 -23.53
N VAL A 285 -18.99 19.47 -22.28
CA VAL A 285 -17.94 20.28 -21.70
C VAL A 285 -17.06 19.45 -20.79
N SER A 286 -15.77 19.42 -21.10
CA SER A 286 -14.71 18.77 -20.31
C SER A 286 -13.51 19.71 -20.14
N GLY A 287 -12.37 19.22 -19.65
CA GLY A 287 -11.13 20.01 -19.54
C GLY A 287 -11.13 21.04 -18.40
N ARG A 288 -12.05 20.92 -17.44
CA ARG A 288 -12.18 21.88 -16.33
C ARG A 288 -10.97 21.86 -15.41
N THR A 289 -10.57 23.04 -14.93
CA THR A 289 -9.68 23.14 -13.77
C THR A 289 -10.47 22.96 -12.47
N GLN A 290 -9.78 22.77 -11.34
CA GLN A 290 -10.47 22.77 -10.03
C GLN A 290 -11.18 24.09 -9.72
N LYS A 291 -10.68 25.22 -10.25
CA LYS A 291 -11.33 26.53 -10.11
C LYS A 291 -12.66 26.56 -10.88
N ASP A 292 -12.67 26.03 -12.10
CA ASP A 292 -13.88 25.95 -12.93
C ASP A 292 -14.90 24.99 -12.32
N LEU A 293 -14.46 23.86 -11.77
CA LEU A 293 -15.32 22.93 -11.04
C LEU A 293 -16.00 23.62 -9.84
N ARG A 294 -15.25 24.38 -9.03
CA ARG A 294 -15.81 25.14 -7.90
C ARG A 294 -16.81 26.20 -8.37
N LYS A 295 -16.57 26.83 -9.51
CA LYS A 295 -17.50 27.79 -10.12
C LYS A 295 -18.78 27.09 -10.57
N TRP A 296 -18.66 25.97 -11.30
CA TRP A 296 -19.80 25.19 -11.77
C TRP A 296 -20.68 24.73 -10.60
N LYS A 297 -20.10 24.17 -9.52
CA LYS A 297 -20.86 23.74 -8.33
C LYS A 297 -21.70 24.85 -7.68
N ARG A 298 -21.27 26.11 -7.78
CA ARG A 298 -22.01 27.26 -7.24
C ARG A 298 -23.11 27.75 -8.18
N GLN A 299 -23.00 27.47 -9.48
CA GLN A 299 -23.91 27.94 -10.51
C GLN A 299 -24.99 26.90 -10.82
N ALA A 300 -24.61 25.63 -10.92
CA ALA A 300 -25.52 24.50 -11.07
C ALA A 300 -26.04 24.08 -9.68
N VAL A 301 -27.01 24.82 -9.16
CA VAL A 301 -27.68 24.49 -7.90
C VAL A 301 -28.44 23.15 -8.07
N GLU A 302 -28.48 22.34 -7.01
CA GLU A 302 -29.08 20.98 -7.03
C GLU A 302 -28.44 19.99 -8.02
N HIS A 303 -27.22 20.29 -8.46
CA HIS A 303 -26.50 19.40 -9.37
C HIS A 303 -26.33 17.99 -8.81
N ARG A 304 -26.34 17.01 -9.72
CA ARG A 304 -26.01 15.62 -9.41
C ARG A 304 -24.78 15.20 -10.16
N SER A 305 -23.93 14.48 -9.46
CA SER A 305 -22.71 13.91 -9.98
C SER A 305 -22.78 12.39 -9.92
N PHE A 306 -22.28 11.69 -10.93
CA PHE A 306 -22.34 10.24 -10.96
C PHE A 306 -21.13 9.62 -11.64
N THR A 307 -20.90 8.34 -11.37
CA THR A 307 -19.94 7.52 -12.09
C THR A 307 -20.55 6.15 -12.41
N VAL A 308 -19.95 5.43 -13.36
CA VAL A 308 -20.38 4.07 -13.72
C VAL A 308 -19.20 3.11 -13.53
N LEU A 309 -19.38 2.13 -12.66
CA LEU A 309 -18.43 1.06 -12.37
C LEU A 309 -18.68 -0.14 -13.28
N ARG A 310 -17.59 -0.79 -13.71
CA ARG A 310 -17.64 -2.04 -14.47
C ARG A 310 -17.17 -3.20 -13.60
N HIS A 311 -17.77 -4.37 -13.76
CA HIS A 311 -17.30 -5.57 -13.05
C HIS A 311 -15.78 -5.77 -13.28
N PRO A 312 -14.96 -6.07 -12.25
CA PRO A 312 -13.50 -6.11 -12.40
C PRO A 312 -12.98 -6.98 -13.55
N VAL A 313 -13.61 -8.13 -13.82
CA VAL A 313 -13.27 -9.02 -14.95
C VAL A 313 -13.53 -8.37 -16.30
N ALA A 314 -14.73 -7.83 -16.50
CA ALA A 314 -15.10 -7.13 -17.73
C ALA A 314 -14.20 -5.90 -17.95
N ARG A 315 -13.87 -5.19 -16.87
CA ARG A 315 -13.01 -4.00 -16.92
C ARG A 315 -11.59 -4.34 -17.33
N LEU A 316 -11.00 -5.37 -16.71
CA LEU A 316 -9.65 -5.79 -17.07
C LEU A 316 -9.62 -6.37 -18.50
N HIS A 317 -10.63 -7.12 -18.91
CA HIS A 317 -10.72 -7.66 -20.27
C HIS A 317 -10.82 -6.54 -21.31
N HIS A 318 -11.63 -5.51 -21.05
CA HIS A 318 -11.67 -4.31 -21.89
C HIS A 318 -10.30 -3.63 -21.98
N ALA A 319 -9.62 -3.39 -20.85
CA ALA A 319 -8.28 -2.79 -20.86
C ALA A 319 -7.26 -3.65 -21.62
N PHE A 320 -7.32 -4.97 -21.48
CA PHE A 320 -6.49 -5.91 -22.23
C PHE A 320 -6.72 -5.79 -23.74
N CYS A 321 -7.98 -5.86 -24.18
CA CYS A 321 -8.34 -5.77 -25.58
C CYS A 321 -7.94 -4.44 -26.21
N THR A 322 -8.32 -3.33 -25.57
CA THR A 322 -8.17 -1.97 -26.12
C THR A 322 -6.72 -1.46 -26.04
N HIS A 323 -6.06 -1.64 -24.91
CA HIS A 323 -4.77 -0.98 -24.65
C HIS A 323 -3.55 -1.88 -24.91
N ILE A 324 -3.72 -3.19 -24.97
CA ILE A 324 -2.59 -4.15 -25.06
C ILE A 324 -2.69 -5.05 -26.30
N LEU A 325 -3.83 -5.70 -26.52
CA LEU A 325 -3.97 -6.71 -27.56
C LEU A 325 -4.06 -6.08 -28.97
N MET A 326 -4.94 -5.09 -29.13
CA MET A 326 -5.23 -4.46 -30.42
C MET A 326 -4.26 -3.31 -30.70
N PRO A 327 -3.45 -3.35 -31.78
CA PRO A 327 -2.69 -2.19 -32.22
C PRO A 327 -3.64 -1.08 -32.70
N GLY A 328 -3.34 0.17 -32.35
CA GLY A 328 -4.17 1.32 -32.73
C GLY A 328 -3.88 2.55 -31.88
N PRO A 329 -4.66 3.65 -32.05
CA PRO A 329 -4.47 4.89 -31.31
C PRO A 329 -4.55 4.74 -29.78
N GLU A 330 -5.35 3.79 -29.30
CA GLU A 330 -5.53 3.52 -27.87
C GLU A 330 -4.53 2.50 -27.31
N CYS A 331 -3.72 1.89 -28.17
CA CYS A 331 -2.72 0.92 -27.76
C CYS A 331 -1.58 1.61 -27.00
N LEU A 332 -1.25 1.10 -25.84
CA LEU A 332 -0.10 1.53 -25.05
C LEU A 332 1.15 0.82 -25.56
N THR A 333 1.61 1.20 -26.77
CA THR A 333 2.65 0.49 -27.54
C THR A 333 3.91 0.16 -26.72
N GLU A 334 4.43 1.10 -25.93
CA GLU A 334 5.63 0.84 -25.10
C GLU A 334 5.39 -0.20 -24.01
N ILE A 335 4.23 -0.14 -23.34
CA ILE A 335 3.84 -1.12 -22.32
C ILE A 335 3.61 -2.48 -22.97
N ARG A 336 2.90 -2.52 -24.11
CA ARG A 336 2.65 -3.73 -24.89
C ARG A 336 3.95 -4.43 -25.28
N GLU A 337 4.92 -3.70 -25.84
CA GLU A 337 6.21 -4.30 -26.25
C GLU A 337 7.03 -4.78 -25.04
N THR A 338 6.95 -4.08 -23.91
CA THR A 338 7.56 -4.55 -22.65
C THR A 338 6.90 -5.84 -22.15
N LEU A 339 5.56 -5.93 -22.19
CA LEU A 339 4.82 -7.12 -21.81
C LEU A 339 5.16 -8.33 -22.69
N ARG A 340 5.30 -8.12 -24.01
CA ARG A 340 5.69 -9.16 -24.96
C ARG A 340 7.13 -9.64 -24.74
N SER A 341 8.06 -8.72 -24.56
CA SER A 341 9.50 -9.04 -24.52
C SER A 341 9.99 -9.49 -23.14
N GLN A 342 9.59 -8.81 -22.06
CA GLN A 342 10.12 -9.03 -20.71
C GLN A 342 9.21 -9.92 -19.87
N TYR A 343 7.89 -9.82 -20.07
CA TYR A 343 6.90 -10.62 -19.35
C TYR A 343 6.38 -11.82 -20.16
N ALA A 344 6.92 -12.02 -21.37
CA ALA A 344 6.59 -13.12 -22.28
C ALA A 344 5.09 -13.29 -22.54
N LEU A 345 4.33 -12.19 -22.53
CA LEU A 345 2.88 -12.19 -22.74
C LEU A 345 2.56 -12.79 -24.12
N PRO A 346 1.76 -13.87 -24.22
CA PRO A 346 1.57 -14.64 -25.45
C PRO A 346 0.54 -13.96 -26.39
N ILE A 347 0.86 -12.75 -26.84
CA ILE A 347 0.08 -11.99 -27.83
C ILE A 347 0.86 -11.88 -29.15
N PRO A 348 0.15 -11.83 -30.30
CA PRO A 348 0.77 -11.69 -31.62
C PRO A 348 1.57 -10.38 -31.74
N ALA A 349 2.53 -10.35 -32.68
CA ALA A 349 3.28 -9.12 -32.98
C ALA A 349 2.37 -8.03 -33.53
N ASP A 350 1.53 -8.40 -34.48
CA ASP A 350 0.51 -7.56 -35.10
C ASP A 350 -0.86 -7.79 -34.46
N ALA A 351 -1.91 -7.27 -35.10
CA ALA A 351 -3.28 -7.54 -34.68
C ALA A 351 -3.58 -9.06 -34.72
N PRO A 352 -4.48 -9.55 -33.84
CA PRO A 352 -4.96 -10.93 -33.88
C PRO A 352 -5.45 -11.34 -35.28
N GLY A 353 -4.79 -12.35 -35.87
CA GLY A 353 -5.16 -12.92 -37.17
C GLY A 353 -6.14 -14.09 -37.05
N ALA A 354 -6.43 -14.74 -38.17
CA ALA A 354 -7.41 -15.84 -38.24
C ALA A 354 -7.08 -17.07 -37.34
N GLY A 355 -5.82 -17.24 -36.96
CA GLY A 355 -5.38 -18.33 -36.07
C GLY A 355 -5.49 -18.01 -34.57
N TYR A 356 -5.93 -16.80 -34.19
CA TYR A 356 -6.09 -16.40 -32.81
C TYR A 356 -7.46 -16.84 -32.28
N ASP A 357 -7.49 -17.98 -31.59
CA ASP A 357 -8.71 -18.60 -31.07
C ASP A 357 -9.00 -18.23 -29.60
N ALA A 358 -10.10 -18.76 -29.06
CA ALA A 358 -10.50 -18.50 -27.68
C ALA A 358 -9.48 -19.02 -26.65
N ASN A 359 -8.75 -20.09 -26.97
CA ASN A 359 -7.73 -20.63 -26.07
C ASN A 359 -6.52 -19.71 -26.00
N ALA A 360 -6.06 -19.19 -27.13
CA ALA A 360 -4.98 -18.21 -27.21
C ALA A 360 -5.37 -16.90 -26.50
N HIS A 361 -6.60 -16.41 -26.73
CA HIS A 361 -7.12 -15.22 -26.05
C HIS A 361 -7.17 -15.41 -24.54
N ARG A 362 -7.71 -16.55 -24.08
CA ARG A 362 -7.80 -16.88 -22.67
C ARG A 362 -6.43 -16.99 -22.00
N ALA A 363 -5.46 -17.64 -22.66
CA ALA A 363 -4.10 -17.77 -22.14
C ALA A 363 -3.43 -16.40 -21.98
N ALA A 364 -3.49 -15.56 -23.03
CA ALA A 364 -2.95 -14.20 -22.98
C ALA A 364 -3.63 -13.34 -21.90
N PHE A 365 -4.96 -13.45 -21.75
CA PHE A 365 -5.68 -12.69 -20.74
C PHE A 365 -5.32 -13.11 -19.31
N LEU A 366 -5.13 -14.41 -19.06
CA LEU A 366 -4.69 -14.91 -17.75
C LEU A 366 -3.27 -14.41 -17.38
N ASP A 367 -2.35 -14.43 -18.34
CA ASP A 367 -1.00 -13.92 -18.14
C ASP A 367 -1.01 -12.40 -17.91
N PHE A 368 -1.87 -11.67 -18.63
CA PHE A 368 -2.07 -10.25 -18.37
C PHE A 368 -2.66 -9.98 -16.98
N ALA A 369 -3.64 -10.76 -16.52
CA ALA A 369 -4.18 -10.63 -15.17
C ALA A 369 -3.12 -10.92 -14.09
N SER A 370 -2.24 -11.90 -14.33
CA SER A 370 -1.09 -12.19 -13.46
C SER A 370 -0.12 -11.01 -13.42
N PHE A 371 0.20 -10.41 -14.56
CA PHE A 371 1.00 -9.20 -14.64
C PHE A 371 0.34 -8.05 -13.85
N VAL A 372 -0.95 -7.78 -14.05
CA VAL A 372 -1.64 -6.68 -13.37
C VAL A 372 -1.66 -6.87 -11.86
N LYS A 373 -1.79 -8.10 -11.37
CA LYS A 373 -1.64 -8.38 -9.93
C LYS A 373 -0.25 -7.95 -9.41
N GLY A 374 0.82 -8.29 -10.12
CA GLY A 374 2.17 -7.85 -9.78
C GLY A 374 2.34 -6.33 -9.89
N ASN A 375 1.75 -5.72 -10.92
CA ASN A 375 1.80 -4.29 -11.18
C ASN A 375 1.13 -3.47 -10.07
N LEU A 376 -0.09 -3.85 -9.66
CA LEU A 376 -0.79 -3.24 -8.53
C LEU A 376 -0.10 -3.50 -7.19
N GLY A 377 0.62 -4.62 -7.09
CA GLY A 377 1.44 -4.98 -5.92
C GLY A 377 2.82 -4.32 -5.86
N GLY A 378 3.15 -3.40 -6.78
CA GLY A 378 4.46 -2.73 -6.82
C GLY A 378 5.64 -3.63 -7.22
N GLN A 379 5.37 -4.79 -7.81
CA GLN A 379 6.38 -5.80 -8.17
C GLN A 379 6.95 -5.61 -9.59
N THR A 380 6.55 -4.53 -10.27
CA THR A 380 6.96 -4.22 -11.64
C THR A 380 7.37 -2.76 -11.73
N SER A 381 8.33 -2.43 -12.60
CA SER A 381 8.75 -1.05 -12.88
C SER A 381 7.77 -0.27 -13.77
N LEU A 382 6.82 -0.96 -14.42
CA LEU A 382 5.82 -0.32 -15.29
C LEU A 382 4.82 0.49 -14.46
N ARG A 383 4.45 1.68 -14.96
CA ARG A 383 3.41 2.52 -14.33
C ARG A 383 2.08 1.77 -14.26
N VAL A 384 1.33 1.98 -13.18
CA VAL A 384 -0.07 1.52 -13.11
C VAL A 384 -0.93 2.44 -13.96
N ASP A 385 -1.48 1.94 -15.06
CA ASP A 385 -2.39 2.71 -15.91
C ASP A 385 -3.78 2.84 -15.27
N PRO A 386 -4.46 3.99 -15.39
CA PRO A 386 -5.80 4.17 -14.83
C PRO A 386 -6.83 3.13 -15.30
N SER A 387 -6.71 2.61 -16.53
CA SER A 387 -7.66 1.63 -17.11
C SER A 387 -7.69 0.28 -16.37
N TRP A 388 -6.62 -0.09 -15.65
CA TRP A 388 -6.53 -1.28 -14.80
C TRP A 388 -6.15 -0.98 -13.34
N ALA A 389 -6.15 0.29 -12.95
CA ALA A 389 -6.08 0.68 -11.55
C ALA A 389 -7.35 0.25 -10.80
N SER A 390 -7.30 0.03 -9.49
CA SER A 390 -8.51 -0.32 -8.71
C SER A 390 -9.53 0.82 -8.78
N GLN A 391 -10.80 0.49 -9.05
CA GLN A 391 -11.88 1.47 -9.14
C GLN A 391 -12.07 2.19 -7.81
N SER A 392 -11.89 1.48 -6.69
CA SER A 392 -11.89 2.07 -5.34
C SER A 392 -10.83 3.15 -5.17
N THR A 393 -9.61 2.96 -5.70
CA THR A 393 -8.52 3.94 -5.65
C THR A 393 -8.82 5.17 -6.52
N ILE A 394 -9.47 4.97 -7.68
CA ILE A 394 -9.90 6.06 -8.57
C ILE A 394 -10.99 6.91 -7.91
N LEU A 395 -12.01 6.27 -7.31
CA LEU A 395 -13.06 6.96 -6.56
C LEU A 395 -12.53 7.77 -5.39
N GLN A 396 -11.58 7.22 -4.62
CA GLN A 396 -10.88 7.95 -3.56
C GLN A 396 -10.15 9.19 -4.11
N GLY A 397 -9.57 9.08 -5.30
CA GLY A 397 -8.97 10.21 -6.02
C GLY A 397 -9.98 11.32 -6.30
N MET A 398 -11.11 10.97 -6.91
CA MET A 398 -12.21 11.90 -7.21
C MET A 398 -12.71 12.62 -5.95
N GLY A 399 -12.86 11.87 -4.86
CA GLY A 399 -13.37 12.34 -3.55
C GLY A 399 -12.58 13.48 -2.92
N GLN A 400 -11.35 13.75 -3.39
CA GLN A 400 -10.57 14.92 -2.97
C GLN A 400 -11.23 16.25 -3.36
N VAL A 401 -12.08 16.26 -4.40
CA VAL A 401 -12.72 17.49 -4.91
C VAL A 401 -14.22 17.35 -5.13
N ILE A 402 -14.72 16.15 -5.39
CA ILE A 402 -16.15 15.85 -5.55
C ILE A 402 -16.41 14.38 -5.23
N LEU A 403 -17.50 14.10 -4.50
CA LEU A 403 -18.00 12.75 -4.31
C LEU A 403 -19.12 12.52 -5.31
N PRO A 404 -19.13 11.42 -6.09
CA PRO A 404 -20.28 11.09 -6.91
C PRO A 404 -21.51 10.85 -6.01
N ASP A 405 -22.62 11.53 -6.30
CA ASP A 405 -23.91 11.32 -5.64
C ASP A 405 -24.48 9.94 -5.96
N LEU A 406 -24.21 9.44 -7.17
CA LEU A 406 -24.56 8.09 -7.60
C LEU A 406 -23.33 7.32 -8.10
N VAL A 407 -23.13 6.14 -7.55
CA VAL A 407 -22.18 5.14 -8.06
C VAL A 407 -23.01 4.03 -8.66
N ILE A 408 -23.08 4.00 -10.00
CA ILE A 408 -23.93 3.10 -10.78
C ILE A 408 -23.09 1.91 -11.23
N ARG A 409 -23.60 0.69 -11.19
CA ARG A 409 -22.97 -0.45 -11.85
C ARG A 409 -23.40 -0.54 -13.31
N GLU A 410 -22.50 -0.94 -14.20
CA GLU A 410 -22.77 -0.91 -15.64
C GLU A 410 -23.96 -1.78 -16.06
N ASP A 411 -24.23 -2.87 -15.35
CA ASP A 411 -25.37 -3.78 -15.58
C ASP A 411 -26.72 -3.17 -15.19
N GLU A 412 -26.76 -2.17 -14.31
CA GLU A 412 -27.96 -1.40 -13.96
C GLU A 412 -28.02 -0.03 -14.66
N ALA A 413 -27.04 0.30 -15.53
CA ALA A 413 -26.92 1.65 -16.09
C ALA A 413 -28.12 2.05 -16.95
N VAL A 414 -28.78 1.11 -17.63
CA VAL A 414 -29.99 1.38 -18.42
C VAL A 414 -31.08 2.00 -17.56
N ASP A 415 -31.38 1.41 -16.41
CA ASP A 415 -32.44 1.86 -15.53
C ASP A 415 -32.01 3.07 -14.69
N ARG A 416 -30.80 3.03 -14.14
CA ARG A 416 -30.32 4.06 -13.19
C ARG A 416 -30.02 5.40 -13.85
N LEU A 417 -29.65 5.41 -15.13
CA LEU A 417 -29.50 6.67 -15.89
C LEU A 417 -30.85 7.26 -16.27
N ALA A 418 -31.86 6.45 -16.58
CA ALA A 418 -33.22 6.92 -16.79
C ALA A 418 -33.80 7.55 -15.51
N GLU A 419 -33.66 6.88 -14.36
CA GLU A 419 -34.08 7.41 -13.05
C GLU A 419 -33.37 8.72 -12.69
N LEU A 420 -32.07 8.85 -13.03
CA LEU A 420 -31.32 10.09 -12.82
C LEU A 420 -31.85 11.23 -13.69
N ALA A 421 -32.16 10.96 -14.97
CA ALA A 421 -32.76 11.96 -15.85
C ALA A 421 -34.12 12.42 -15.33
N ASP A 422 -34.99 11.48 -14.96
CA ASP A 422 -36.31 11.78 -14.40
C ASP A 422 -36.22 12.62 -13.11
N ALA A 423 -35.31 12.25 -12.19
CA ALA A 423 -35.10 12.97 -10.94
C ALA A 423 -34.61 14.41 -11.12
N LEU A 424 -33.98 14.71 -12.27
CA LEU A 424 -33.51 16.05 -12.65
C LEU A 424 -34.45 16.75 -13.64
N GLY A 425 -35.54 16.10 -14.08
CA GLY A 425 -36.44 16.62 -15.10
C GLY A 425 -35.77 16.81 -16.46
N LEU A 426 -34.81 15.96 -16.81
CA LEU A 426 -34.06 16.01 -18.07
C LEU A 426 -34.74 15.17 -19.15
N ASP A 427 -34.81 15.71 -20.37
CA ASP A 427 -35.23 14.95 -21.57
C ASP A 427 -34.02 14.19 -22.13
N ALA A 428 -33.71 13.04 -21.53
CA ALA A 428 -32.56 12.22 -21.90
C ALA A 428 -32.96 11.07 -22.84
N PRO A 429 -32.12 10.69 -23.82
CA PRO A 429 -32.36 9.49 -24.63
C PRO A 429 -32.22 8.21 -23.79
N ALA A 430 -32.66 7.09 -24.34
CA ALA A 430 -32.34 5.79 -23.78
C ALA A 430 -30.81 5.55 -23.79
N TYR A 431 -30.27 5.01 -22.71
CA TYR A 431 -28.89 4.57 -22.65
C TYR A 431 -28.72 3.22 -23.37
N PHE A 432 -27.69 3.11 -24.21
CA PHE A 432 -27.35 1.87 -24.91
C PHE A 432 -25.94 1.41 -24.50
N PRO A 433 -25.79 0.19 -23.95
CA PRO A 433 -24.48 -0.36 -23.61
C PRO A 433 -23.57 -0.47 -24.84
N ALA A 434 -22.27 -0.23 -24.65
CA ALA A 434 -21.28 -0.43 -25.69
C ALA A 434 -21.18 -1.93 -26.07
N PRO A 435 -20.90 -2.24 -27.34
CA PRO A 435 -20.66 -3.62 -27.75
C PRO A 435 -19.42 -4.20 -27.03
N PRO A 436 -19.34 -5.53 -26.85
CA PRO A 436 -18.16 -6.17 -26.29
C PRO A 436 -16.89 -5.83 -27.07
N PRO A 437 -15.73 -5.70 -26.41
CA PRO A 437 -14.49 -5.35 -27.07
C PRO A 437 -14.04 -6.45 -28.06
N ALA A 438 -13.47 -6.03 -29.19
CA ALA A 438 -12.84 -6.90 -30.16
C ALA A 438 -11.50 -7.48 -29.61
N PRO A 439 -11.01 -8.62 -30.15
CA PRO A 439 -11.61 -9.46 -31.18
C PRO A 439 -12.65 -10.46 -30.66
N MET A 440 -12.77 -10.62 -29.34
CA MET A 440 -13.57 -11.69 -28.75
C MET A 440 -14.21 -11.24 -27.43
N PRO A 441 -15.52 -11.53 -27.21
CA PRO A 441 -16.18 -11.15 -25.98
C PRO A 441 -15.65 -11.95 -24.78
N LEU A 442 -15.74 -11.36 -23.58
CA LEU A 442 -15.36 -12.03 -22.34
C LEU A 442 -16.09 -13.37 -22.14
N SER A 443 -17.35 -13.47 -22.55
CA SER A 443 -18.17 -14.69 -22.45
C SER A 443 -17.56 -15.91 -23.16
N ALA A 444 -16.71 -15.71 -24.18
CA ALA A 444 -16.06 -16.79 -24.91
C ALA A 444 -14.85 -17.39 -24.16
N ILE A 445 -14.28 -16.67 -23.19
CA ILE A 445 -13.08 -17.09 -22.46
C ILE A 445 -13.32 -17.26 -20.96
N TYR A 446 -14.46 -16.79 -20.45
CA TYR A 446 -14.73 -16.70 -19.02
C TYR A 446 -14.94 -18.09 -18.40
N ASP A 447 -14.24 -18.32 -17.28
CA ASP A 447 -14.42 -19.47 -16.43
C ASP A 447 -13.96 -19.15 -15.00
N ALA A 448 -14.07 -20.12 -14.10
CA ALA A 448 -13.64 -19.98 -12.71
C ALA A 448 -12.15 -19.63 -12.55
N LYS A 449 -11.28 -19.99 -13.50
CA LYS A 449 -9.85 -19.64 -13.45
C LYS A 449 -9.64 -18.17 -13.83
N VAL A 450 -10.35 -17.67 -14.83
CA VAL A 450 -10.36 -16.25 -15.19
C VAL A 450 -10.87 -15.40 -14.03
N GLU A 451 -12.02 -15.77 -13.46
CA GLU A 451 -12.59 -15.11 -12.29
C GLU A 451 -11.59 -15.07 -11.12
N ALA A 452 -10.98 -16.22 -10.78
CA ALA A 452 -10.01 -16.30 -9.69
C ALA A 452 -8.75 -15.46 -9.95
N ALA A 453 -8.23 -15.43 -11.18
CA ALA A 453 -7.05 -14.65 -11.54
C ALA A 453 -7.29 -13.14 -11.37
N VAL A 454 -8.42 -12.64 -11.87
CA VAL A 454 -8.78 -11.22 -11.75
C VAL A 454 -9.12 -10.87 -10.31
N LYS A 455 -9.91 -11.70 -9.61
CA LYS A 455 -10.22 -11.48 -8.20
C LYS A 455 -8.97 -11.41 -7.34
N ALA A 456 -7.92 -12.17 -7.67
CA ALA A 456 -6.64 -12.09 -6.98
C ALA A 456 -5.89 -10.76 -7.20
N ALA A 457 -6.13 -10.06 -8.31
CA ALA A 457 -5.59 -8.72 -8.57
C ALA A 457 -6.44 -7.61 -7.90
N TYR A 458 -7.76 -7.78 -7.85
CA TYR A 458 -8.71 -6.73 -7.44
C TYR A 458 -9.50 -7.06 -6.17
N GLN A 459 -8.93 -7.80 -5.22
CA GLN A 459 -9.61 -8.22 -3.99
C GLN A 459 -10.31 -7.05 -3.27
N ARG A 460 -9.67 -5.87 -3.27
CA ARG A 460 -10.23 -4.64 -2.69
C ARG A 460 -11.52 -4.21 -3.37
N ASP A 461 -11.57 -4.17 -4.70
CA ASP A 461 -12.78 -3.76 -5.42
C ASP A 461 -13.91 -4.78 -5.20
N TYR A 462 -13.60 -6.07 -5.21
CA TYR A 462 -14.59 -7.11 -4.88
C TYR A 462 -15.19 -6.91 -3.49
N MET A 463 -14.35 -6.61 -2.50
CA MET A 463 -14.80 -6.39 -1.12
C MET A 463 -15.55 -5.07 -0.95
N MET A 464 -14.99 -3.96 -1.46
CA MET A 464 -15.56 -2.61 -1.32
C MET A 464 -16.91 -2.46 -1.99
N PHE A 465 -17.11 -3.09 -3.14
CA PHE A 465 -18.34 -2.97 -3.90
C PHE A 465 -19.22 -4.22 -3.80
N GLY A 466 -18.81 -5.26 -3.07
CA GLY A 466 -19.59 -6.48 -2.90
C GLY A 466 -19.83 -7.25 -4.20
N TRP A 467 -18.81 -7.34 -5.07
CA TRP A 467 -18.95 -8.06 -6.34
C TRP A 467 -19.04 -9.58 -6.14
N GLY A 468 -20.01 -10.19 -6.82
CA GLY A 468 -20.10 -11.64 -7.02
C GLY A 468 -19.19 -12.11 -8.15
N ALA A 469 -19.39 -13.34 -8.62
CA ALA A 469 -18.75 -13.80 -9.86
C ALA A 469 -19.35 -13.03 -11.06
N TRP A 470 -18.55 -12.79 -12.10
CA TRP A 470 -19.07 -12.14 -13.30
C TRP A 470 -20.21 -12.96 -13.92
N ALA A 471 -21.26 -12.27 -14.33
CA ALA A 471 -22.37 -12.81 -15.10
C ALA A 471 -22.47 -12.04 -16.43
N ALA A 472 -22.77 -12.75 -17.51
CA ALA A 472 -23.08 -12.10 -18.78
C ALA A 472 -24.41 -11.35 -18.62
N SER A 473 -24.36 -10.03 -18.74
CA SER A 473 -25.51 -9.12 -18.80
C SER A 473 -26.10 -9.05 -20.20
#